data_AF-A0AAN4ZLW6-F1
#
_entry.id   AF-A0AAN4ZLW6-F1
#
_cell.length_a   1.000
_cell.length_b   1.000
_cell.length_c   1.000
_cell.angle_alpha   90.00
_cell.angle_beta   90.00
_cell.angle_gamma   90.00
#
_symmetry.space_group_name_H-M   'P 1'
#
loop_
_entity.id
_entity.type
_entity.pdbx_description
1 polymer ?
#
loop_
_entity_poly.entity_id
_entity_poly.type
_entity_poly.pdbx_seq_one_letter_code
_entity_poly.pdbx_strand_id
1 'polypeptide(L)'
;LHDASRAARLIASEQAIESAFQCSLPNDLQHVVIVRSSGHSVGEKISWKCNSGFAPLGDQESECMKGIGWTPPINCTQLGCGEPDQVNLTSVNGTFQGDRAIYATYSSLVNSELTRVAVCDNGKWVYMNDELNSMCVATSFKFGRFTRDKYSLGE
;
A
#
# COMPACT_ATOMS: atom_id res chain seq x y z
N LEU A 1 -45.76 40.52 -27.84
CA LEU A 1 -44.51 40.72 -27.08
C LEU A 1 -44.41 39.86 -25.80
N HIS A 2 -45.31 38.88 -25.57
CA HIS A 2 -45.32 38.09 -24.33
C HIS A 2 -44.85 36.62 -24.47
N ASP A 3 -44.60 36.12 -25.69
CA ASP A 3 -44.24 34.71 -25.93
C ASP A 3 -42.73 34.41 -25.90
N ALA A 4 -41.86 35.43 -26.00
CA ALA A 4 -40.41 35.23 -25.92
C ALA A 4 -39.90 34.95 -24.49
N SER A 5 -40.68 35.28 -23.45
CA SER A 5 -40.27 35.15 -22.05
C SER A 5 -40.47 33.74 -21.48
N ARG A 6 -41.43 32.97 -22.01
CA ARG A 6 -41.76 31.63 -21.51
C ARG A 6 -40.83 30.54 -22.08
N ALA A 7 -40.43 30.68 -23.34
CA ALA A 7 -39.41 29.83 -23.97
C ALA A 7 -38.03 30.01 -23.31
N ALA A 8 -37.65 31.25 -22.97
CA ALA A 8 -36.38 31.53 -22.28
C ALA A 8 -36.30 30.92 -20.86
N ARG A 9 -37.43 30.82 -20.16
CA ARG A 9 -37.49 30.19 -18.82
C ARG A 9 -37.37 28.67 -18.85
N LEU A 10 -37.85 28.02 -19.92
CA LEU A 10 -37.69 26.57 -20.10
C LEU A 10 -36.25 26.22 -20.47
N ILE A 11 -35.61 27.00 -21.35
CA ILE A 11 -34.19 26.83 -21.71
C ILE A 11 -33.29 27.06 -20.49
N ALA A 12 -33.59 28.03 -19.63
CA ALA A 12 -32.85 28.29 -18.39
C ALA A 12 -33.02 27.18 -17.33
N SER A 13 -34.17 26.48 -17.29
CA SER A 13 -34.38 25.33 -16.39
C SER A 13 -33.80 24.02 -16.93
N GLU A 14 -33.70 23.88 -18.25
CA GLU A 14 -33.13 22.69 -18.90
C GLU A 14 -31.60 22.74 -18.90
N GLN A 15 -31.01 23.95 -18.89
CA GLN A 15 -29.59 24.18 -18.63
C GLN A 15 -29.18 24.08 -17.14
N ALA A 16 -30.15 24.03 -16.22
CA ALA A 16 -29.88 23.90 -14.78
C ALA A 16 -29.83 22.44 -14.28
N ILE A 17 -30.14 21.46 -15.14
CA ILE A 17 -30.16 20.02 -14.79
C ILE A 17 -28.93 19.28 -15.35
N GLU A 18 -28.08 19.93 -16.14
CA GLU A 18 -26.72 19.44 -16.37
C GLU A 18 -25.84 19.91 -15.21
N SER A 19 -26.09 19.35 -14.01
CA SER A 19 -25.18 19.50 -12.88
C SER A 19 -23.78 19.17 -13.40
N ALA A 20 -22.88 20.15 -13.41
CA ALA A 20 -21.52 19.96 -13.88
C ALA A 20 -20.98 18.69 -13.21
N PHE A 21 -20.76 17.62 -13.99
CA PHE A 21 -20.29 16.36 -13.44
C PHE A 21 -18.95 16.63 -12.77
N GLN A 22 -18.84 16.29 -11.49
CA GLN A 22 -17.63 16.44 -10.72
C GLN A 22 -17.26 15.09 -10.11
N CYS A 23 -15.98 14.79 -10.14
CA CYS A 23 -15.46 13.57 -9.53
C CYS A 23 -15.30 13.77 -8.02
N SER A 24 -15.93 12.89 -7.25
CA SER A 24 -15.72 12.80 -5.81
C SER A 24 -14.45 12.00 -5.53
N LEU A 25 -13.66 12.43 -4.55
CA LEU A 25 -12.62 11.57 -4.00
C LEU A 25 -13.28 10.37 -3.28
N PRO A 26 -12.62 9.19 -3.25
CA PRO A 26 -13.10 8.07 -2.44
C PRO A 26 -13.32 8.51 -0.98
N ASN A 27 -14.38 8.00 -0.35
CA ASN A 27 -14.67 8.30 1.07
C ASN A 27 -13.54 7.82 2.00
N ASP A 28 -12.78 6.81 1.58
CA ASP A 28 -11.66 6.25 2.30
C ASP A 28 -10.37 6.48 1.49
N LEU A 29 -9.65 7.56 1.81
CA LEU A 29 -8.34 7.88 1.25
C LEU A 29 -7.22 7.23 2.08
N GLN A 30 -7.46 6.04 2.63
CA GLN A 30 -6.46 5.35 3.42
C GLN A 30 -5.21 5.04 2.59
N HIS A 31 -4.07 5.38 3.16
CA HIS A 31 -2.76 5.24 2.53
C HIS A 31 -2.55 6.04 1.24
N VAL A 32 -3.48 6.93 0.87
CA VAL A 32 -3.36 7.85 -0.27
C VAL A 32 -2.97 9.24 0.23
N VAL A 33 -2.00 9.87 -0.44
CA VAL A 33 -1.57 11.26 -0.21
C VAL A 33 -1.75 12.05 -1.50
N ILE A 34 -2.65 13.03 -1.51
CA ILE A 34 -2.82 13.93 -2.65
C ILE A 34 -1.64 14.91 -2.69
N VAL A 35 -0.89 14.89 -3.79
CA VAL A 35 0.31 15.73 -3.98
C VAL A 35 -0.04 17.02 -4.71
N ARG A 36 -0.89 16.94 -5.74
CA ARG A 36 -1.35 18.06 -6.55
C ARG A 36 -2.78 17.83 -7.02
N SER A 37 -3.57 18.89 -7.15
CA SER A 37 -4.92 18.86 -7.70
C SER A 37 -5.18 20.17 -8.46
N SER A 38 -5.74 20.07 -9.66
CA SER A 38 -6.20 21.22 -10.44
C SER A 38 -7.70 21.49 -10.29
N GLY A 39 -8.46 20.54 -9.72
CA GLY A 39 -9.89 20.64 -9.50
C GLY A 39 -10.54 19.27 -9.50
N HIS A 40 -11.87 19.25 -9.53
CA HIS A 40 -12.70 18.02 -9.52
C HIS A 40 -13.66 17.96 -10.72
N SER A 41 -13.65 18.97 -11.59
CA SER A 41 -14.49 19.00 -12.79
C SER A 41 -13.97 18.02 -13.85
N VAL A 42 -14.82 17.64 -14.80
CA VAL A 42 -14.40 16.82 -15.96
C VAL A 42 -13.17 17.42 -16.64
N GLY A 43 -12.15 16.61 -16.87
CA GLY A 43 -10.86 16.98 -17.48
C GLY A 43 -9.81 17.48 -16.47
N GLU A 44 -10.20 17.76 -15.23
CA GLU A 44 -9.24 18.10 -14.17
C GLU A 44 -8.44 16.88 -13.73
N LYS A 45 -7.24 17.13 -13.20
CA LYS A 45 -6.28 16.10 -12.84
C LYS A 45 -5.82 16.20 -11.40
N ILE A 46 -5.52 15.04 -10.83
CA ILE A 46 -4.97 14.91 -9.49
C ILE A 46 -3.75 13.98 -9.54
N SER A 47 -2.64 14.44 -8.99
CA SER A 47 -1.45 13.60 -8.74
C SER A 47 -1.42 13.20 -7.27
N TRP A 48 -1.18 11.92 -7.01
CA TRP A 48 -1.27 11.33 -5.67
C TRP A 48 -0.17 10.29 -5.46
N LYS A 49 0.06 9.88 -4.22
CA LYS A 49 1.08 8.90 -3.83
C LYS A 49 0.54 7.96 -2.77
N CYS A 50 1.22 6.84 -2.58
CA CYS A 50 0.92 5.90 -1.50
C CYS A 50 1.86 6.07 -0.30
N ASN A 51 1.34 5.82 0.89
CA ASN A 51 2.15 5.66 2.10
C ASN A 51 3.07 4.44 1.95
N SER A 52 4.15 4.40 2.73
CA SER A 52 5.09 3.27 2.76
C SER A 52 4.37 1.94 3.00
N GLY A 53 4.69 0.90 2.23
CA GLY A 53 4.05 -0.41 2.29
C GLY A 53 2.78 -0.54 1.43
N PHE A 54 2.41 0.50 0.68
CA PHE A 54 1.28 0.50 -0.25
C PHE A 54 1.74 0.98 -1.64
N ALA A 55 1.02 0.55 -2.67
CA ALA A 55 1.31 0.92 -4.05
C ALA A 55 0.02 1.18 -4.86
N PRO A 56 0.11 2.05 -5.88
CA PRO A 56 -1.01 2.31 -6.79
C PRO A 56 -1.21 1.15 -7.76
N LEU A 57 -2.45 0.97 -8.21
CA LEU A 57 -2.77 0.11 -9.34
C LEU A 57 -2.62 0.91 -10.64
N GLY A 58 -1.38 1.16 -11.05
CA GLY A 58 -1.04 1.91 -12.27
C GLY A 58 -0.47 3.30 -11.99
N ASP A 59 -0.84 4.25 -12.85
CA ASP A 59 -0.30 5.61 -12.79
C ASP A 59 -0.83 6.40 -11.57
N GLN A 60 0.03 7.27 -11.06
CA GLN A 60 -0.21 8.13 -9.88
C GLN A 60 -0.82 9.49 -10.25
N GLU A 61 -1.35 9.60 -11.46
CA GLU A 61 -2.11 10.76 -11.94
C GLU A 61 -3.46 10.26 -12.43
N SER A 62 -4.54 10.83 -11.89
CA SER A 62 -5.91 10.48 -12.26
C SER A 62 -6.59 11.69 -12.88
N GLU A 63 -7.31 11.47 -13.98
CA GLU A 63 -8.13 12.48 -14.65
C GLU A 63 -9.62 12.24 -14.37
N CYS A 64 -10.36 13.31 -14.16
CA CYS A 64 -11.80 13.23 -13.94
C CYS A 64 -12.54 13.01 -15.28
N MET A 65 -13.09 11.82 -15.49
CA MET A 65 -13.82 11.47 -16.70
C MET A 65 -15.34 11.49 -16.47
N LYS A 66 -16.08 12.19 -17.34
CA LYS A 66 -17.55 12.32 -17.27
C LYS A 66 -18.21 10.94 -17.24
N GLY A 67 -19.02 10.67 -16.21
CA GLY A 67 -19.77 9.41 -16.07
C GLY A 67 -18.94 8.20 -15.60
N ILE A 68 -17.62 8.33 -15.46
CA ILE A 68 -16.73 7.26 -14.97
C ILE A 68 -16.15 7.61 -13.60
N GLY A 69 -15.71 8.87 -13.42
CA GLY A 69 -14.99 9.31 -12.22
C GLY A 69 -13.48 9.46 -12.48
N TRP A 70 -12.69 9.41 -11.41
CA TRP A 70 -11.23 9.46 -11.48
C TRP A 70 -10.66 8.24 -12.20
N THR A 71 -9.87 8.45 -13.25
CA THR A 71 -9.27 7.40 -14.07
C THR A 71 -7.76 7.63 -14.26
N PRO A 72 -6.89 6.66 -13.89
CA PRO A 72 -7.20 5.45 -13.13
C PRO A 72 -7.81 5.79 -11.74
N PRO A 73 -8.53 4.86 -11.10
CA PRO A 73 -9.07 5.08 -9.76
C PRO A 73 -7.98 5.44 -8.75
N ILE A 74 -8.26 6.45 -7.91
CA ILE A 74 -7.35 6.86 -6.83
C ILE A 74 -7.45 5.83 -5.70
N ASN A 75 -6.49 4.92 -5.62
CA ASN A 75 -6.46 3.87 -4.61
C ASN A 75 -5.03 3.37 -4.37
N CYS A 76 -4.68 3.13 -3.10
CA CYS A 76 -3.45 2.49 -2.69
C CYS A 76 -3.75 1.12 -2.08
N THR A 77 -3.22 0.07 -2.69
CA THR A 77 -3.33 -1.30 -2.15
C THR A 77 -2.07 -1.69 -1.41
N GLN A 78 -2.20 -2.51 -0.37
CA GLN A 78 -1.04 -3.00 0.38
C GLN A 78 -0.10 -3.78 -0.55
N LEU A 79 1.20 -3.55 -0.43
CA LEU A 79 2.20 -4.27 -1.21
C LEU A 79 2.22 -5.73 -0.78
N GLY A 80 1.90 -6.61 -1.72
CA GLY A 80 2.04 -8.05 -1.59
C GLY A 80 3.32 -8.54 -2.24
N CYS A 81 4.02 -9.49 -1.62
CA CYS A 81 5.14 -10.21 -2.22
C CYS A 81 4.70 -11.46 -3.00
N GLY A 82 3.40 -11.76 -2.97
CA GLY A 82 2.87 -13.00 -3.51
C GLY A 82 3.27 -14.21 -2.67
N GLU A 83 3.00 -15.40 -3.21
CA GLU A 83 3.37 -16.64 -2.52
C GLU A 83 4.90 -16.76 -2.42
N PRO A 84 5.45 -17.03 -1.22
CA PRO A 84 6.86 -17.30 -1.07
C PRO A 84 7.26 -18.61 -1.77
N ASP A 85 8.57 -18.79 -1.98
CA ASP A 85 9.09 -20.08 -2.44
C ASP A 85 8.61 -21.19 -1.49
N GLN A 86 8.06 -22.27 -2.07
CA GLN A 86 7.51 -23.39 -1.33
C GLN A 86 8.58 -24.43 -0.97
N VAL A 87 9.76 -24.38 -1.60
CA VAL A 87 10.84 -25.31 -1.31
C VAL A 87 11.34 -25.11 0.12
N ASN A 88 11.21 -26.15 0.94
CA ASN A 88 11.53 -26.15 2.37
C ASN A 88 10.78 -25.11 3.21
N LEU A 89 9.66 -24.56 2.70
CA LEU A 89 8.82 -23.65 3.48
C LEU A 89 8.17 -24.43 4.62
N THR A 90 8.37 -23.97 5.85
CA THR A 90 7.73 -24.55 7.04
C THR A 90 6.49 -23.81 7.44
N SER A 91 6.52 -22.48 7.35
CA SER A 91 5.37 -21.65 7.68
C SER A 91 5.47 -20.30 7.00
N VAL A 92 4.31 -19.74 6.65
CA VAL A 92 4.16 -18.38 6.16
C VAL A 92 2.99 -17.77 6.92
N ASN A 93 3.18 -16.55 7.44
CA ASN A 93 2.13 -15.82 8.13
C ASN A 93 1.84 -14.53 7.37
N GLY A 94 0.99 -14.65 6.35
CA GLY A 94 0.66 -13.57 5.42
C GLY A 94 1.67 -13.41 4.26
N THR A 95 1.31 -12.58 3.28
CA THR A 95 2.11 -12.35 2.06
C THR A 95 2.27 -10.86 1.72
N PHE A 96 1.95 -9.99 2.68
CA PHE A 96 2.02 -8.55 2.53
C PHE A 96 3.24 -7.96 3.23
N GLN A 97 3.53 -6.69 2.95
CA GLN A 97 4.67 -5.96 3.49
C GLN A 97 4.87 -6.23 5.00
N GLY A 98 6.07 -6.70 5.37
CA GLY A 98 6.46 -7.03 6.75
C GLY A 98 6.16 -8.46 7.19
N ASP A 99 5.36 -9.21 6.43
CA ASP A 99 5.07 -10.62 6.70
C ASP A 99 6.31 -11.49 6.51
N ARG A 100 6.28 -12.67 7.12
CA ARG A 100 7.44 -13.54 7.25
C ARG A 100 7.16 -14.95 6.75
N ALA A 101 8.12 -15.51 6.02
CA ALA A 101 8.16 -16.90 5.59
C ALA A 101 9.36 -17.58 6.25
N ILE A 102 9.13 -18.75 6.84
CA ILE A 102 10.10 -19.53 7.60
C ILE A 102 10.46 -20.77 6.79
N TYR A 103 11.76 -21.07 6.72
CA TYR A 103 12.31 -22.15 5.92
C TYR A 103 13.12 -23.13 6.76
N ALA A 104 12.87 -24.42 6.55
CA ALA A 104 13.69 -25.49 7.09
C ALA A 104 15.02 -25.56 6.34
N THR A 105 16.09 -25.73 7.09
CA THR A 105 17.41 -26.10 6.58
C THR A 105 17.93 -27.26 7.41
N TYR A 106 18.96 -27.94 6.91
CA TYR A 106 19.65 -28.95 7.71
C TYR A 106 20.11 -28.37 9.06
N SER A 107 20.62 -27.15 9.06
CA SER A 107 21.08 -26.44 10.25
C SER A 107 19.95 -26.15 11.24
N SER A 108 18.74 -25.80 10.77
CA SER A 108 17.60 -25.51 11.65
C SER A 108 17.04 -26.74 12.36
N LEU A 109 17.31 -27.95 11.83
CA LEU A 109 16.94 -29.22 12.49
C LEU A 109 17.84 -29.52 13.69
N VAL A 110 19.07 -29.00 13.68
CA VAL A 110 20.05 -29.21 14.74
C VAL A 110 20.04 -28.04 15.74
N ASN A 111 19.81 -26.82 15.27
CA ASN A 111 19.66 -25.62 16.11
C ASN A 111 18.55 -24.71 15.54
N SER A 112 17.46 -24.53 16.29
CA SER A 112 16.33 -23.70 15.90
C SER A 112 16.67 -22.21 15.73
N GLU A 113 17.76 -21.72 16.33
CA GLU A 113 18.25 -20.35 16.13
C GLU A 113 18.81 -20.11 14.71
N LEU A 114 19.13 -21.18 13.97
CA LEU A 114 19.62 -21.12 12.58
C LEU A 114 18.48 -21.21 11.55
N THR A 115 17.25 -20.97 11.99
CA THR A 115 16.09 -20.96 11.10
C THR A 115 16.21 -19.84 10.08
N ARG A 116 16.03 -20.17 8.80
CA ARG A 116 16.02 -19.17 7.73
C ARG A 116 14.66 -18.51 7.66
N VAL A 117 14.66 -17.19 7.54
CA VAL A 117 13.43 -16.40 7.45
C VAL A 117 13.56 -15.40 6.32
N ALA A 118 12.55 -15.33 5.46
CA ALA A 118 12.39 -14.26 4.49
C ALA A 118 11.33 -13.28 4.99
N VAL A 119 11.54 -11.99 4.71
CA VAL A 119 10.59 -10.91 5.00
C VAL A 119 10.07 -10.37 3.67
N CYS A 120 8.76 -10.14 3.60
CA CYS A 120 8.18 -9.44 2.47
C CYS A 120 8.56 -7.96 2.54
N ASP A 121 9.40 -7.49 1.62
CA ASP A 121 9.81 -6.11 1.52
C ASP A 121 9.69 -5.57 0.09
N ASN A 122 8.95 -4.48 -0.07
CA ASN A 122 8.73 -3.78 -1.32
C ASN A 122 8.26 -4.70 -2.47
N GLY A 123 7.37 -5.63 -2.15
CA GLY A 123 6.81 -6.59 -3.10
C GLY A 123 7.75 -7.75 -3.47
N LYS A 124 8.86 -7.95 -2.74
CA LYS A 124 9.75 -9.10 -2.92
C LYS A 124 10.06 -9.79 -1.59
N TRP A 125 10.15 -11.11 -1.62
CA TRP A 125 10.67 -11.88 -0.50
C TRP A 125 12.18 -11.73 -0.41
N VAL A 126 12.66 -11.14 0.69
CA VAL A 126 14.09 -10.94 0.95
C VAL A 126 14.49 -11.86 2.10
N TYR A 127 15.39 -12.80 1.83
CA TYR A 127 15.97 -13.64 2.88
C TYR A 127 16.79 -12.77 3.83
N MET A 128 16.59 -12.95 5.13
CA MET A 128 17.49 -12.36 6.12
C MET A 128 18.84 -13.07 6.00
N ASN A 129 19.84 -12.45 5.36
CA ASN A 129 21.22 -12.93 5.33
C ASN A 129 22.27 -11.82 5.50
N ASP A 130 23.34 -12.23 6.20
CA ASP A 130 24.65 -11.64 6.57
C ASP A 130 24.80 -10.15 6.90
N GLU A 131 24.16 -9.22 6.21
CA GLU A 131 24.21 -7.80 6.60
C GLU A 131 23.18 -7.47 7.70
N LEU A 132 22.05 -8.19 7.73
CA LEU A 132 21.11 -8.20 8.87
C LEU A 132 21.58 -9.13 10.01
N ASN A 133 22.53 -10.03 9.72
CA ASN A 133 23.14 -10.97 10.68
C ASN A 133 24.43 -10.44 11.31
N SER A 134 24.88 -9.23 10.94
CA SER A 134 25.91 -8.51 11.70
C SER A 134 25.44 -8.13 13.12
N MET A 135 24.16 -8.38 13.44
CA MET A 135 23.57 -8.29 14.78
C MET A 135 23.22 -9.63 15.45
N CYS A 136 23.45 -10.78 14.80
CA CYS A 136 23.16 -12.09 15.40
C CYS A 136 24.36 -13.04 15.22
N VAL A 137 25.36 -12.86 16.08
CA VAL A 137 26.32 -13.94 16.39
C VAL A 137 26.02 -14.39 17.81
N ALA A 138 25.37 -15.55 17.96
CA ALA A 138 25.25 -16.17 19.28
C ALA A 138 26.57 -16.89 19.62
N THR A 139 27.27 -16.40 20.64
CA THR A 139 28.32 -17.19 21.33
C THR A 139 28.15 -17.05 22.86
N SER A 140 27.00 -17.50 23.38
CA SER A 140 26.68 -17.77 24.80
C SER A 140 26.67 -16.60 25.81
N PHE A 141 25.66 -16.55 26.71
CA PHE A 141 25.76 -16.54 28.19
C PHE A 141 24.50 -16.02 28.93
N LYS A 142 24.37 -16.50 30.18
CA LYS A 142 23.24 -16.43 31.15
C LYS A 142 22.93 -15.03 31.70
N PHE A 143 21.65 -14.83 32.09
CA PHE A 143 21.06 -13.82 32.99
C PHE A 143 20.82 -12.39 32.47
N GLY A 144 20.18 -12.24 31.31
CA GLY A 144 19.77 -10.93 30.79
C GLY A 144 18.42 -10.88 30.08
N ARG A 145 18.01 -9.67 29.67
CA ARG A 145 16.72 -9.32 29.08
C ARG A 145 16.87 -8.59 27.75
N PHE A 146 16.08 -8.96 26.74
CA PHE A 146 16.03 -8.28 25.45
C PHE A 146 15.11 -7.05 25.44
N THR A 147 15.56 -5.97 24.80
CA THR A 147 14.75 -4.92 24.19
C THR A 147 15.01 -4.91 22.69
N ARG A 148 14.22 -4.17 21.91
CA ARG A 148 14.05 -4.19 20.44
C ARG A 148 15.32 -4.45 19.60
N ASP A 149 16.49 -4.10 20.14
CA ASP A 149 17.81 -4.25 19.50
C ASP A 149 18.93 -4.77 20.46
N LYS A 150 18.63 -5.15 21.72
CA LYS A 150 19.66 -5.49 22.74
C LYS A 150 19.24 -6.44 23.87
N TYR A 151 20.06 -7.45 24.17
CA TYR A 151 20.09 -8.21 25.43
C TYR A 151 20.86 -7.44 26.53
N SER A 152 20.35 -7.35 27.76
CA SER A 152 20.97 -6.66 28.90
C SER A 152 21.00 -7.57 30.12
N LEU A 153 22.17 -7.90 30.67
CA LEU A 153 22.29 -8.64 31.92
C LEU A 153 21.80 -7.74 33.08
N GLY A 154 20.85 -8.19 33.89
CA GLY A 154 20.46 -7.49 35.12
C GLY A 154 21.36 -7.95 36.26
N GLU A 155 21.98 -7.02 36.99
CA GLU A 155 22.73 -7.32 38.22
C GLU A 155 21.90 -8.10 39.26
#